data_AF-A0A1G6FHV0-F1
#
_entry.id   AF-A0A1G6FHV0-F1
#
_cell.length_a   1.000
_cell.length_b   1.000
_cell.length_c   1.000
_cell.angle_alpha   90.00
_cell.angle_beta   90.00
_cell.angle_gamma   90.00
#
_symmetry.space_group_name_H-M   'P 1'
#
loop_
_entity.id
_entity.type
_entity.pdbx_description
1 polymer ?
#
loop_
_entity_poly.entity_id
_entity_poly.type
_entity_poly.pdbx_seq_one_letter_code
_entity_poly.pdbx_strand_id
1 'polypeptide(L)'
;MSKHKMVNGKLLQMNKSYGQLKNKQKSKIAEWMYQAYKKQVNEGISDEEAMSLVLDKINEAQIWVPDYEVEKKYNGSKNKFKRRLASENIPQHIYQMEALLDKATARLDVLEAKIEEYKELQSDIKRLEEYYTSQQWKDDFAMDEKGTFPERLKRGVLSEDGIYNLLERNKEMMDWINTGSED
;
A
#
# COMPACT_ATOMS: atom_id res chain seq x y z
N MET A 1 52.67 -10.63 25.04
CA MET A 1 51.43 -11.33 25.47
C MET A 1 51.21 -12.56 24.60
N SER A 2 50.80 -13.69 25.18
CA SER A 2 50.55 -14.92 24.43
C SER A 2 49.46 -14.71 23.38
N LYS A 3 49.70 -15.13 22.13
CA LYS A 3 48.75 -15.00 21.02
C LYS A 3 47.57 -15.98 21.16
N HIS A 4 47.70 -17.01 21.99
CA HIS A 4 46.69 -18.05 22.16
C HIS A 4 46.45 -18.38 23.64
N LYS A 5 45.19 -18.66 24.00
CA LYS A 5 44.77 -19.10 25.33
C LYS A 5 43.80 -20.27 25.20
N MET A 6 44.01 -21.32 25.99
CA MET A 6 43.02 -22.39 26.13
C MET A 6 41.89 -21.92 27.04
N VAL A 7 40.66 -21.94 26.56
CA VAL A 7 39.45 -21.64 27.33
C VAL A 7 38.45 -22.75 27.08
N ASN A 8 38.08 -23.49 28.13
CA ASN A 8 37.14 -24.62 28.10
C ASN A 8 37.41 -25.62 26.95
N GLY A 9 38.68 -26.05 26.82
CA GLY A 9 39.09 -27.04 25.81
C GLY A 9 39.25 -26.52 24.37
N LYS A 10 39.03 -25.22 24.10
CA LYS A 10 39.25 -24.60 22.78
C LYS A 10 40.41 -23.60 22.80
N LEU A 11 41.20 -23.58 21.73
CA LEU A 11 42.29 -22.63 21.52
C LEU A 11 41.75 -21.30 20.98
N LEU A 12 41.73 -20.26 21.81
CA LEU A 12 41.33 -18.90 21.42
C LEU A 12 42.55 -18.06 21.05
N GLN A 13 42.46 -17.36 19.91
CA GLN A 13 43.48 -16.42 19.45
C GLN A 13 43.19 -15.03 20.03
N MET A 14 44.00 -14.61 20.99
CA MET A 14 43.84 -13.36 21.76
C MET A 14 44.34 -12.12 21.02
N ASN A 15 44.77 -12.26 19.78
CA ASN A 15 45.28 -11.18 18.92
C ASN A 15 44.31 -10.84 17.79
N LYS A 16 43.08 -11.38 17.81
CA LYS A 16 42.10 -11.07 16.76
C LYS A 16 41.59 -9.63 16.92
N SER A 17 40.87 -9.12 15.94
CA SER A 17 40.02 -7.94 16.10
C SER A 17 38.60 -8.29 15.66
N TYR A 18 37.62 -7.43 15.92
CA TYR A 18 36.26 -7.58 15.42
C TYR A 18 36.27 -7.77 13.90
N GLY A 19 37.15 -7.04 13.19
CA GLY A 19 37.34 -7.14 11.75
C GLY A 19 37.73 -8.53 11.27
N GLN A 20 38.43 -9.31 12.08
CA GLN A 20 38.92 -10.66 11.76
C GLN A 20 37.96 -11.78 12.18
N LEU A 21 36.83 -11.44 12.81
CA LEU A 21 35.77 -12.41 13.12
C LEU A 21 35.12 -12.95 11.84
N LYS A 22 34.66 -14.20 11.89
CA LYS A 22 33.86 -14.80 10.81
C LYS A 22 32.55 -14.03 10.65
N ASN A 23 32.02 -13.92 9.44
CA ASN A 23 30.77 -13.21 9.19
C ASN A 23 29.60 -13.72 10.05
N LYS A 24 29.50 -15.04 10.24
CA LYS A 24 28.50 -15.65 11.15
C LYS A 24 28.62 -15.16 12.60
N GLN A 25 29.83 -14.91 13.10
CA GLN A 25 30.06 -14.36 14.44
C GLN A 25 29.66 -12.88 14.49
N LYS A 26 30.08 -12.09 13.49
CA LYS A 26 29.71 -10.67 13.38
C LYS A 26 28.20 -10.48 13.34
N SER A 27 27.48 -11.30 12.56
CA SER A 27 26.02 -11.28 12.49
C SER A 27 25.36 -11.60 13.84
N LYS A 28 25.87 -12.60 14.58
CA LYS A 28 25.37 -12.89 15.93
C LYS A 28 25.57 -11.72 16.89
N ILE A 29 26.77 -11.14 16.90
CA ILE A 29 27.09 -9.98 17.74
C ILE A 29 26.19 -8.79 17.39
N ALA A 30 26.02 -8.50 16.10
CA ALA A 30 25.15 -7.42 15.65
C ALA A 30 23.68 -7.64 16.07
N GLU A 31 23.20 -8.88 16.07
CA GLU A 31 21.86 -9.20 16.56
C GLU A 31 21.76 -9.05 18.08
N TRP A 32 22.74 -9.51 18.86
CA TRP A 32 22.73 -9.29 20.31
C TRP A 32 22.80 -7.82 20.70
N MET A 33 23.59 -7.02 19.98
CA MET A 33 23.61 -5.56 20.11
C MET A 33 22.23 -4.96 19.84
N TYR A 34 21.53 -5.41 18.80
CA TYR A 34 20.18 -4.94 18.51
C TYR A 34 19.20 -5.30 19.62
N GLN A 35 19.25 -6.52 20.14
CA GLN A 35 18.38 -6.95 21.25
C GLN A 35 18.64 -6.14 22.53
N ALA A 36 19.90 -5.87 22.86
CA ALA A 36 20.27 -5.02 23.99
C ALA A 36 19.76 -3.58 23.80
N TYR A 37 19.90 -3.01 22.59
CA TYR A 37 19.36 -1.69 22.27
C TYR A 37 17.82 -1.64 22.38
N LYS A 38 17.13 -2.68 21.91
CA LYS A 38 15.66 -2.79 22.03
C LYS A 38 15.24 -2.82 23.50
N LYS A 39 15.95 -3.57 24.34
CA LYS A 39 15.74 -3.60 25.80
C LYS A 39 16.00 -2.24 26.44
N GLN A 40 17.08 -1.57 26.05
CA GLN A 40 17.39 -0.21 26.47
C GLN A 40 16.27 0.78 26.18
N VAL A 41 15.71 0.78 24.97
CA VAL A 41 14.62 1.69 24.62
C VAL A 41 13.32 1.35 25.34
N ASN A 42 12.99 0.06 25.46
CA ASN A 42 11.71 -0.38 26.00
C ASN A 42 11.66 -0.40 27.53
N GLU A 43 12.78 -0.72 28.19
CA GLU A 43 12.86 -0.92 29.64
C GLU A 43 13.68 0.17 30.34
N GLY A 44 14.32 1.08 29.58
CA GLY A 44 15.08 2.20 30.13
C GLY A 44 16.42 1.83 30.77
N ILE A 45 16.97 0.65 30.46
CA ILE A 45 18.28 0.22 30.98
C ILE A 45 19.42 1.12 30.47
N SER A 46 20.47 1.25 31.27
CA SER A 46 21.64 2.07 30.95
C SER A 46 22.48 1.47 29.81
N ASP A 47 23.38 2.29 29.25
CA ASP A 47 24.35 1.83 28.24
C ASP A 47 25.28 0.73 28.76
N GLU A 48 25.66 0.81 30.05
CA GLU A 48 26.53 -0.17 30.70
C GLU A 48 25.82 -1.53 30.85
N GLU A 49 24.56 -1.51 31.31
CA GLU A 49 23.74 -2.72 31.42
C GLU A 49 23.48 -3.36 30.05
N ALA A 50 23.17 -2.55 29.03
CA ALA A 50 23.00 -3.04 27.67
C ALA A 50 24.30 -3.66 27.11
N MET A 51 25.46 -3.05 27.39
CA MET A 51 26.77 -3.59 26.98
C MET A 51 27.07 -4.91 27.69
N SER A 52 26.81 -5.00 29.00
CA SER A 52 27.00 -6.21 29.78
C SER A 52 26.25 -7.40 29.16
N LEU A 53 24.98 -7.21 28.79
CA LEU A 53 24.17 -8.23 28.11
C LEU A 53 24.77 -8.71 26.77
N VAL A 54 25.43 -7.82 26.01
CA VAL A 54 26.09 -8.18 24.75
C VAL A 54 27.35 -9.00 25.04
N LEU A 55 28.17 -8.57 26.00
CA LEU A 55 29.42 -9.23 26.36
C LEU A 55 29.17 -10.62 26.96
N ASP A 56 28.13 -10.79 27.78
CA ASP A 56 27.73 -12.08 28.33
C ASP A 56 27.43 -13.08 27.22
N LYS A 57 26.62 -12.70 26.22
CA LYS A 57 26.32 -13.56 25.06
C LYS A 57 27.55 -13.88 24.21
N ILE A 58 28.48 -12.95 24.07
CA ILE A 58 29.76 -13.15 23.38
C ILE A 58 30.59 -14.20 24.12
N ASN A 59 30.68 -14.09 25.45
CA ASN A 59 31.42 -15.00 26.33
C ASN A 59 30.80 -16.40 26.33
N GLU A 60 29.47 -16.50 26.47
CA GLU A 60 28.71 -17.75 26.37
C GLU A 60 28.94 -18.47 25.03
N ALA A 61 28.99 -17.70 23.93
CA ALA A 61 29.29 -18.23 22.61
C ALA A 61 30.79 -18.53 22.38
N GLN A 62 31.62 -18.28 23.38
CA GLN A 62 33.08 -18.46 23.37
C GLN A 62 33.75 -17.71 22.20
N ILE A 63 33.26 -16.51 21.89
CA ILE A 63 33.82 -15.66 20.84
C ILE A 63 34.80 -14.69 21.52
N TRP A 64 36.09 -14.84 21.22
CA TRP A 64 37.06 -13.84 21.66
C TRP A 64 36.98 -12.58 20.75
N VAL A 65 36.83 -11.42 21.36
CA VAL A 65 36.90 -10.08 20.74
C VAL A 65 37.19 -9.05 21.84
N PRO A 66 37.94 -7.96 21.60
CA PRO A 66 38.15 -6.94 22.63
C PRO A 66 36.88 -6.14 22.92
N ASP A 67 36.56 -5.96 24.20
CA ASP A 67 35.33 -5.29 24.66
C ASP A 67 35.16 -3.87 24.09
N TYR A 68 36.25 -3.09 24.05
CA TYR A 68 36.22 -1.72 23.50
C TYR A 68 35.83 -1.68 22.01
N GLU A 69 36.12 -2.73 21.23
CA GLU A 69 35.69 -2.81 19.82
C GLU A 69 34.20 -3.11 19.72
N VAL A 70 33.68 -3.93 20.64
CA VAL A 70 32.24 -4.23 20.77
C VAL A 70 31.50 -2.95 21.13
N GLU A 71 31.99 -2.21 22.12
CA GLU A 71 31.43 -0.92 22.55
C GLU A 71 31.40 0.11 21.42
N LYS A 72 32.54 0.30 20.74
CA LYS A 72 32.63 1.20 19.57
C LYS A 72 31.62 0.82 18.49
N LYS A 73 31.45 -0.48 18.22
CA LYS A 73 30.48 -0.98 17.23
C LYS A 73 29.03 -0.79 17.68
N TYR A 74 28.73 -1.03 18.94
CA TYR A 74 27.41 -0.80 19.52
C TYR A 74 27.00 0.66 19.37
N ASN A 75 27.84 1.57 19.88
CA ASN A 75 27.60 3.02 19.82
C ASN A 75 27.46 3.53 18.38
N GLY A 76 28.33 3.09 17.48
CA GLY A 76 28.24 3.44 16.05
C GLY A 76 27.00 2.88 15.33
N SER A 77 26.35 1.86 15.89
CA SER A 77 25.18 1.21 15.29
C SER A 77 23.84 1.71 15.85
N LYS A 78 23.84 2.50 16.94
CA LYS A 78 22.61 2.99 17.60
C LYS A 78 21.62 3.65 16.64
N ASN A 79 22.09 4.50 15.72
CA ASN A 79 21.23 5.13 14.71
C ASN A 79 20.56 4.10 13.76
N LYS A 80 21.28 3.04 13.39
CA LYS A 80 20.73 1.95 12.57
C LYS A 80 19.69 1.16 13.38
N PHE A 81 19.97 0.87 14.64
CA PHE A 81 19.04 0.17 15.52
C PHE A 81 17.78 0.98 15.80
N LYS A 82 17.90 2.29 16.00
CA LYS A 82 16.77 3.21 16.12
C LYS A 82 15.82 3.11 14.93
N ARG A 83 16.35 3.16 13.70
CA ARG A 83 15.55 3.02 12.47
C ARG A 83 14.89 1.66 12.38
N ARG A 84 15.63 0.57 12.66
CA ARG A 84 15.09 -0.80 12.66
C ARG A 84 13.94 -0.95 13.66
N LEU A 85 14.12 -0.46 14.88
CA LEU A 85 13.10 -0.53 15.93
C LEU A 85 11.86 0.30 15.56
N ALA A 86 12.06 1.50 15.02
CA ALA A 86 10.94 2.32 14.53
C ALA A 86 10.14 1.57 13.45
N SER A 87 10.80 0.90 12.51
CA SER A 87 10.14 0.08 11.49
C SER A 87 9.42 -1.15 12.05
N GLU A 88 10.01 -1.84 13.04
CA GLU A 88 9.38 -3.00 13.71
C GLU A 88 8.15 -2.59 14.54
N ASN A 89 8.11 -1.35 15.01
CA ASN A 89 7.00 -0.82 15.80
C ASN A 89 5.85 -0.28 14.96
N ILE A 90 5.96 -0.27 13.62
CA ILE A 90 4.85 0.13 12.74
C ILE A 90 3.76 -0.93 12.86
N PRO A 91 2.55 -0.59 13.36
CA PRO A 91 1.47 -1.55 13.47
C PRO A 91 1.06 -2.07 12.09
N GLN A 92 0.93 -3.40 11.96
CA GLN A 92 0.63 -4.03 10.66
C GLN A 92 -0.67 -3.53 10.02
N HIS A 93 -1.65 -3.12 10.84
CA HIS A 93 -2.92 -2.60 10.34
C HIS A 93 -2.76 -1.29 9.54
N ILE A 94 -1.70 -0.50 9.79
CA ILE A 94 -1.46 0.73 9.01
C ILE A 94 -1.23 0.38 7.54
N TYR A 95 -0.42 -0.65 7.25
CA TYR A 95 -0.22 -1.09 5.86
C TYR A 95 -1.50 -1.62 5.21
N GLN A 96 -2.38 -2.25 5.99
CA GLN A 96 -3.67 -2.72 5.49
C GLN A 96 -4.61 -1.56 5.17
N MET A 97 -4.63 -0.53 6.03
CA MET A 97 -5.45 0.66 5.82
C MET A 97 -4.93 1.51 4.66
N GLU A 98 -3.61 1.63 4.51
CA GLU A 98 -3.00 2.31 3.35
C GLU A 98 -3.42 1.64 2.03
N ALA A 99 -3.30 0.31 1.95
CA ALA A 99 -3.71 -0.43 0.76
C ALA A 99 -5.23 -0.33 0.50
N LEU A 100 -6.04 -0.22 1.56
CA LEU A 100 -7.48 0.00 1.44
C LEU A 100 -7.78 1.42 0.94
N LEU A 101 -7.08 2.43 1.45
CA LEU A 101 -7.19 3.82 1.03
C LEU A 101 -6.85 3.95 -0.46
N ASP A 102 -5.68 3.45 -0.89
CA ASP A 102 -5.25 3.47 -2.29
C ASP A 102 -6.30 2.82 -3.21
N LYS A 103 -6.83 1.67 -2.79
CA LYS A 103 -7.87 0.96 -3.54
C LYS A 103 -9.17 1.75 -3.60
N ALA A 104 -9.58 2.39 -2.51
CA ALA A 104 -10.81 3.18 -2.46
C ALA A 104 -10.69 4.43 -3.34
N THR A 105 -9.61 5.19 -3.20
CA THR A 105 -9.33 6.40 -3.99
C THR A 105 -9.32 6.08 -5.48
N ALA A 106 -8.58 5.06 -5.91
CA ALA A 106 -8.53 4.69 -7.33
C ALA A 106 -9.91 4.28 -7.90
N ARG A 107 -10.81 3.76 -7.08
CA ARG A 107 -12.17 3.41 -7.50
C ARG A 107 -13.07 4.63 -7.57
N LEU A 108 -12.92 5.58 -6.65
CA LEU A 108 -13.64 6.85 -6.67
C LEU A 108 -13.23 7.68 -7.89
N ASP A 109 -11.94 7.80 -8.19
CA ASP A 109 -11.45 8.54 -9.36
C ASP A 109 -12.06 8.01 -10.67
N VAL A 110 -12.16 6.68 -10.82
CA VAL A 110 -12.78 6.05 -11.98
C VAL A 110 -14.29 6.33 -12.02
N LEU A 111 -14.96 6.28 -10.86
CA LEU A 111 -16.40 6.55 -10.78
C LEU A 111 -16.71 8.01 -11.13
N GLU A 112 -15.94 8.96 -10.60
CA GLU A 112 -16.05 10.39 -10.91
C GLU A 112 -15.87 10.64 -12.42
N ALA A 113 -14.83 10.06 -13.03
CA ALA A 113 -14.62 10.16 -14.47
C ALA A 113 -15.81 9.62 -15.28
N LYS A 114 -16.42 8.51 -14.85
CA LYS A 114 -17.61 7.95 -15.50
C LYS A 114 -18.87 8.79 -15.31
N ILE A 115 -19.02 9.45 -14.16
CA ILE A 115 -20.10 10.41 -13.94
C ILE A 115 -19.93 11.61 -14.87
N GLU A 116 -18.71 12.10 -15.05
CA GLU A 116 -18.45 13.22 -15.95
C GLU A 116 -18.70 12.87 -17.43
N GLU A 117 -18.21 11.71 -17.88
CA GLU A 117 -18.55 11.17 -19.22
C GLU A 117 -20.08 11.07 -19.42
N TYR A 118 -20.82 10.67 -18.38
CA TYR A 118 -22.28 10.57 -18.44
C TYR A 118 -23.00 11.95 -18.45
N LYS A 119 -22.41 12.96 -17.79
CA LYS A 119 -22.88 14.35 -17.86
C LYS A 119 -22.68 14.94 -19.25
N GLU A 120 -21.55 14.67 -19.89
CA GLU A 120 -21.29 15.11 -21.28
C GLU A 120 -22.30 14.51 -22.27
N LEU A 121 -22.69 13.24 -22.05
CA LEU A 121 -23.69 12.52 -22.85
C LEU A 121 -25.09 13.15 -22.81
N GLN A 122 -25.40 13.99 -21.82
CA GLN A 122 -26.72 14.63 -21.70
C GLN A 122 -27.07 15.50 -22.91
N SER A 123 -26.06 16.07 -23.58
CA SER A 123 -26.26 16.83 -24.82
C SER A 123 -26.82 15.96 -25.95
N ASP A 124 -26.35 14.72 -26.10
CA ASP A 124 -26.84 13.77 -27.09
C ASP A 124 -28.21 13.18 -26.69
N ILE A 125 -28.43 12.93 -25.40
CA ILE A 125 -29.74 12.48 -24.90
C ILE A 125 -30.80 13.56 -25.17
N LYS A 126 -30.46 14.83 -24.98
CA LYS A 126 -31.34 15.95 -25.34
C LYS A 126 -31.66 15.96 -26.84
N ARG A 127 -30.70 15.67 -27.72
CA ARG A 127 -30.97 15.55 -29.17
C ARG A 127 -31.92 14.40 -29.47
N LEU A 128 -31.84 13.30 -28.73
CA LEU A 128 -32.76 12.17 -28.88
C LEU A 128 -34.18 12.53 -28.42
N GLU A 129 -34.31 13.30 -27.34
CA GLU A 129 -35.59 13.86 -26.87
C GLU A 129 -36.19 14.84 -27.89
N GLU A 130 -35.37 15.76 -28.42
CA GLU A 130 -35.75 16.69 -29.48
C GLU A 130 -36.22 15.94 -30.73
N TYR A 131 -35.54 14.86 -31.14
CA TYR A 131 -35.98 14.00 -32.23
C TYR A 131 -37.34 13.38 -31.93
N TYR A 132 -37.48 12.70 -30.79
CA TYR A 132 -38.71 12.00 -30.40
C TYR A 132 -39.94 12.91 -30.34
N THR A 133 -39.76 14.16 -29.92
CA THR A 133 -40.83 15.15 -29.83
C THR A 133 -41.07 15.92 -31.14
N SER A 134 -40.21 15.72 -32.15
CA SER A 134 -40.28 16.44 -33.43
C SER A 134 -41.35 15.89 -34.38
N GLN A 135 -41.66 16.68 -35.42
CA GLN A 135 -42.43 16.20 -36.56
C GLN A 135 -41.68 15.13 -37.36
N GLN A 136 -40.34 15.21 -37.43
CA GLN A 136 -39.52 14.24 -38.18
C GLN A 136 -39.72 12.82 -37.67
N TRP A 137 -39.74 12.62 -36.35
CA TRP A 137 -39.98 11.29 -35.77
C TRP A 137 -41.37 10.74 -36.15
N LYS A 138 -42.40 11.59 -36.17
CA LYS A 138 -43.76 11.18 -36.59
C LYS A 138 -43.79 10.74 -38.06
N ASP A 139 -43.08 11.46 -38.91
CA ASP A 139 -42.99 11.15 -40.33
C ASP A 139 -42.22 9.84 -40.55
N ASP A 140 -41.10 9.65 -39.83
CA ASP A 140 -40.29 8.43 -39.87
C ASP A 140 -41.09 7.22 -39.34
N PHE A 141 -41.84 7.39 -38.26
CA PHE A 141 -42.71 6.35 -37.70
C PHE A 141 -43.79 5.93 -38.71
N ALA A 142 -44.47 6.91 -39.33
CA ALA A 142 -45.46 6.63 -40.37
C ALA A 142 -44.86 5.97 -41.62
N MET A 143 -43.59 6.20 -41.92
CA MET A 143 -42.86 5.49 -42.98
C MET A 143 -42.58 4.03 -42.61
N ASP A 144 -42.27 3.75 -41.35
CA ASP A 144 -42.09 2.39 -40.84
C ASP A 144 -43.41 1.61 -40.85
N GLU A 145 -44.51 2.21 -40.42
CA GLU A 145 -45.85 1.61 -40.47
C GLU A 145 -46.28 1.25 -41.90
N LYS A 146 -45.84 2.03 -42.90
CA LYS A 146 -46.08 1.76 -44.33
C LYS A 146 -45.20 0.64 -44.89
N GLY A 147 -44.28 0.07 -44.11
CA GLY A 147 -43.37 -0.99 -44.53
C GLY A 147 -42.31 -0.53 -45.52
N THR A 148 -41.96 0.77 -45.53
CA THR A 148 -40.99 1.33 -46.49
C THR A 148 -39.54 1.01 -46.12
N PHE A 149 -39.28 0.59 -44.88
CA PHE A 149 -37.94 0.23 -44.41
C PHE A 149 -37.64 -1.27 -44.55
N PRO A 150 -36.37 -1.64 -44.84
CA PRO A 150 -35.98 -3.03 -44.95
C PRO A 150 -36.08 -3.76 -43.60
N GLU A 151 -36.38 -5.06 -43.61
CA GLU A 151 -36.54 -5.86 -42.39
C GLU A 151 -35.34 -5.78 -41.45
N ARG A 152 -34.12 -5.75 -41.99
CA ARG A 152 -32.86 -5.69 -41.23
C ARG A 152 -32.63 -4.38 -40.44
N LEU A 153 -33.45 -3.35 -40.64
CA LEU A 153 -33.30 -2.08 -39.93
C LEU A 153 -33.61 -2.26 -38.44
N LYS A 154 -32.72 -1.78 -37.56
CA LYS A 154 -32.99 -1.71 -36.12
C LYS A 154 -33.94 -0.54 -35.85
N ARG A 155 -35.15 -0.84 -35.37
CA ARG A 155 -36.25 0.12 -35.16
C ARG A 155 -36.40 0.61 -33.72
N GLY A 156 -35.33 0.52 -32.90
CA GLY A 156 -35.42 0.88 -31.48
C GLY A 156 -35.80 2.35 -31.22
N VAL A 157 -35.48 3.27 -32.14
CA VAL A 157 -35.88 4.68 -32.05
C VAL A 157 -37.31 4.93 -32.55
N LEU A 158 -37.88 3.99 -33.30
CA LEU A 158 -39.24 4.06 -33.85
C LEU A 158 -40.22 3.14 -33.09
N SER A 159 -39.79 2.51 -32.00
CA SER A 159 -40.69 1.75 -31.13
C SER A 159 -41.45 2.68 -30.18
N GLU A 160 -42.67 2.30 -29.80
CA GLU A 160 -43.53 3.06 -28.88
C GLU A 160 -42.80 3.44 -27.57
N ASP A 161 -42.02 2.53 -26.99
CA ASP A 161 -41.45 2.73 -25.65
C ASP A 161 -39.94 2.99 -25.63
N GLY A 162 -39.24 2.86 -26.76
CA GLY A 162 -37.77 2.80 -26.80
C GLY A 162 -37.07 4.06 -26.27
N ILE A 163 -37.40 5.22 -26.86
CA ILE A 163 -36.83 6.50 -26.43
C ILE A 163 -37.45 6.92 -25.09
N TYR A 164 -38.76 6.72 -24.90
CA TYR A 164 -39.46 7.07 -23.67
C TYR A 164 -38.82 6.42 -22.42
N ASN A 165 -38.64 5.10 -22.44
CA ASN A 165 -38.02 4.36 -21.33
C ASN A 165 -36.58 4.82 -21.06
N LEU A 166 -35.83 5.17 -22.11
CA LEU A 166 -34.48 5.70 -21.97
C LEU A 166 -34.47 7.07 -21.29
N LEU A 167 -35.38 7.97 -21.68
CA LEU A 167 -35.49 9.31 -21.12
C LEU A 167 -35.93 9.28 -19.65
N GLU A 168 -36.89 8.42 -19.30
CA GLU A 168 -37.34 8.21 -17.92
C GLU A 168 -36.17 7.72 -17.05
N ARG A 169 -35.49 6.65 -17.49
CA ARG A 169 -34.31 6.12 -16.78
C ARG A 169 -33.18 7.15 -16.67
N ASN A 170 -32.95 7.95 -17.72
CA ASN A 170 -31.92 8.99 -17.68
C ASN A 170 -32.25 10.07 -16.63
N LYS A 171 -33.52 10.49 -16.56
CA LYS A 171 -33.98 11.45 -15.56
C LYS A 171 -33.72 10.94 -14.15
N GLU A 172 -34.12 9.71 -13.84
CA GLU A 172 -33.84 9.10 -12.54
C GLU A 172 -32.34 9.13 -12.23
N MET A 173 -31.50 8.67 -13.16
CA MET A 173 -30.04 8.66 -12.96
C MET A 173 -29.46 10.05 -12.71
N MET A 174 -29.92 11.07 -13.43
CA MET A 174 -29.47 12.44 -13.23
C MET A 174 -29.95 13.01 -11.90
N ASP A 175 -31.17 12.69 -11.46
CA ASP A 175 -31.65 13.07 -10.13
C ASP A 175 -30.75 12.47 -9.05
N TRP A 176 -30.40 11.18 -9.14
CA TRP A 176 -29.44 10.54 -8.23
C TRP A 176 -28.07 11.22 -8.22
N ILE A 177 -27.53 11.58 -9.39
CA ILE A 177 -26.24 12.26 -9.52
C ILE A 177 -26.28 13.67 -8.91
N ASN A 178 -27.38 14.41 -9.12
CA ASN A 178 -27.51 15.79 -8.67
C ASN A 178 -27.81 15.87 -7.16
N THR A 179 -28.70 15.03 -6.62
CA THR A 179 -28.99 14.98 -5.18
C THR A 179 -27.76 14.56 -4.37
N GLY A 180 -26.90 13.70 -4.91
CA GLY A 180 -25.63 13.34 -4.27
C GLY A 180 -24.53 14.41 -4.35
N SER A 181 -24.78 15.55 -5.00
CA SER A 181 -23.80 16.64 -5.18
C SER A 181 -24.11 17.92 -4.38
N GLU A 182 -25.20 17.92 -3.61
CA GLU A 182 -25.67 19.06 -2.80
C GLU A 182 -25.22 19.03 -1.32
N ASP A 183 -24.55 17.95 -0.87
CA ASP A 183 -23.94 17.80 0.47
C ASP A 183 -22.41 17.92 0.43
#